data_AF-A0A4Q3MI75-F1
#
_entry.id   AF-A0A4Q3MI75-F1
#
_cell.length_a   1.000
_cell.length_b   1.000
_cell.length_c   1.000
_cell.angle_alpha   90.00
_cell.angle_beta   90.00
_cell.angle_gamma   90.00
#
_symmetry.space_group_name_H-M   'P 1'
#
loop_
_entity.id
_entity.type
_entity.pdbx_description
1 polymer ?
#
loop_
_entity_poly.entity_id
_entity_poly.type
_entity_poly.pdbx_seq_one_letter_code
_entity_poly.pdbx_strand_id
1 'polypeptide(L)'
;MPEDQDQLKPSPSQGSATIYCNGSGDYEIDYGTWAGATCGTKDCVTAHESSHMADWKAKWPTGCQGKPKGYLPKGDPPDNPLMTAGEYKAFLKESECRAHTVDLARAEALPKHPGCETTIDDYIKLTREQKANWCPGLSGGAIAGIVLGALAGAAAIGLGIAAIANAL
;
A
#
# COMPACT_ATOMS: atom_id res chain seq x y z
N MET A 1 -22.62 -18.90 -21.42
CA MET A 1 -22.37 -17.54 -20.88
C MET A 1 -21.16 -17.59 -19.97
N PRO A 2 -20.04 -16.97 -20.36
CA PRO A 2 -19.06 -16.56 -19.36
C PRO A 2 -18.45 -15.21 -19.74
N GLU A 3 -19.18 -14.13 -19.49
CA GLU A 3 -18.66 -12.77 -19.46
C GLU A 3 -19.17 -12.16 -18.15
N ASP A 4 -18.41 -11.25 -17.53
CA ASP A 4 -18.82 -10.39 -16.40
C ASP A 4 -18.40 -10.72 -14.96
N GLN A 5 -17.38 -11.55 -14.70
CA GLN A 5 -16.72 -11.58 -13.38
C GLN A 5 -15.37 -10.86 -13.32
N ASP A 6 -14.68 -10.73 -14.45
CA ASP A 6 -13.39 -10.04 -14.52
C ASP A 6 -13.50 -8.51 -14.49
N GLN A 7 -14.68 -7.94 -14.76
CA GLN A 7 -14.89 -6.48 -14.82
C GLN A 7 -15.15 -5.83 -13.44
N LEU A 8 -15.34 -6.61 -12.37
CA LEU A 8 -15.66 -6.10 -11.03
C LEU A 8 -14.44 -5.96 -10.10
N LYS A 9 -13.27 -6.47 -10.50
CA LYS A 9 -12.03 -6.35 -9.73
C LYS A 9 -11.21 -5.19 -10.29
N PRO A 10 -10.88 -4.16 -9.48
CA PRO A 10 -9.96 -3.13 -9.94
C PRO A 10 -8.63 -3.79 -10.27
N SER A 11 -8.15 -3.58 -11.50
CA SER A 11 -6.77 -3.88 -11.84
C SER A 11 -5.87 -3.04 -10.93
N PRO A 12 -4.77 -3.57 -10.38
CA PRO A 12 -3.69 -2.70 -9.94
C PRO A 12 -3.37 -1.80 -11.16
N SER A 13 -3.43 -0.49 -10.95
CA SER A 13 -3.50 0.52 -12.01
C SER A 13 -2.37 0.34 -13.02
N GLN A 14 -2.72 0.29 -14.31
CA GLN A 14 -1.76 0.29 -15.41
C GLN A 14 -1.09 1.67 -15.48
N GLY A 15 0.11 1.76 -14.88
CA GLY A 15 1.01 2.89 -14.97
C GLY A 15 1.73 3.19 -13.66
N SER A 16 2.78 2.44 -13.34
CA SER A 16 4.14 2.99 -13.30
C SER A 16 5.21 1.89 -13.10
N ALA A 17 5.04 0.97 -12.15
CA ALA A 17 5.70 -0.35 -12.05
C ALA A 17 4.68 -1.35 -11.47
N THR A 18 4.94 -2.66 -11.59
CA THR A 18 4.08 -3.70 -11.00
C THR A 18 4.80 -5.05 -10.88
N ILE A 19 4.11 -6.08 -10.38
CA ILE A 19 4.58 -7.47 -10.30
C ILE A 19 3.82 -8.38 -11.27
N TYR A 20 4.53 -9.28 -11.94
CA TYR A 20 3.97 -10.31 -12.81
C TYR A 20 4.57 -11.68 -12.49
N CYS A 21 3.93 -12.76 -12.93
CA CYS A 21 4.58 -14.07 -12.91
C CYS A 21 5.70 -14.16 -13.95
N ASN A 22 6.81 -14.81 -13.60
CA ASN A 22 8.00 -14.95 -14.45
C ASN A 22 7.96 -16.17 -15.39
N GLY A 23 6.87 -16.96 -15.36
CA GLY A 23 6.72 -18.19 -16.14
C GLY A 23 7.41 -19.43 -15.56
N SER A 24 8.14 -19.30 -14.46
CA SER A 24 8.84 -20.37 -13.74
C SER A 24 8.25 -20.68 -12.36
N GLY A 25 7.05 -20.14 -12.07
CA GLY A 25 6.37 -20.34 -10.79
C GLY A 25 6.62 -19.26 -9.74
N ASP A 26 7.40 -18.22 -10.05
CA ASP A 26 7.68 -17.10 -9.15
C ASP A 26 7.27 -15.74 -9.78
N TYR A 27 7.36 -14.68 -8.99
CA TYR A 27 7.07 -13.30 -9.39
C TYR A 27 8.34 -12.58 -9.89
N GLU A 28 8.16 -11.61 -10.77
CA GLU A 28 9.16 -10.65 -11.23
C GLU A 28 8.56 -9.23 -11.24
N ILE A 29 9.43 -8.22 -11.16
CA ILE A 29 9.04 -6.81 -11.25
C ILE A 29 9.08 -6.38 -12.72
N ASP A 30 7.98 -5.80 -13.19
CA ASP A 30 7.98 -4.98 -14.40
C ASP A 30 8.07 -3.50 -13.99
N TYR A 31 9.19 -2.87 -14.36
CA TYR A 31 9.44 -1.49 -14.01
C TYR A 31 8.65 -0.49 -14.86
N GLY A 32 7.99 -0.90 -15.96
CA GLY A 32 7.21 0.02 -16.80
C GLY A 32 7.95 1.34 -17.09
N THR A 33 7.34 2.46 -16.70
CA THR A 33 7.90 3.80 -16.90
C THR A 33 9.06 4.13 -15.93
N TRP A 34 9.22 3.38 -14.84
CA TRP A 34 10.35 3.51 -13.90
C TRP A 34 11.61 2.79 -14.36
N ALA A 35 11.60 2.10 -15.50
CA ALA A 35 12.76 1.35 -15.99
C ALA A 35 14.02 2.22 -16.12
N GLY A 36 13.84 3.48 -16.51
CA GLY A 36 14.90 4.49 -16.68
C GLY A 36 14.99 5.52 -15.55
N ALA A 37 14.36 5.30 -14.40
CA ALA A 37 14.37 6.26 -13.30
C ALA A 37 15.78 6.47 -12.72
N THR A 38 16.11 7.71 -12.40
CA THR A 38 17.44 8.15 -11.98
C THR A 38 17.45 8.58 -10.51
N CYS A 39 18.58 9.10 -10.02
CA CYS A 39 18.70 9.65 -8.67
C CYS A 39 18.37 8.67 -7.54
N GLY A 40 18.55 7.36 -7.77
CA GLY A 40 18.25 6.29 -6.82
C GLY A 40 16.76 5.96 -6.66
N THR A 41 15.86 6.70 -7.32
CA THR A 41 14.40 6.48 -7.19
C THR A 41 13.94 5.11 -7.70
N LYS A 42 14.64 4.53 -8.68
CA LYS A 42 14.39 3.15 -9.13
C LYS A 42 14.56 2.11 -8.01
N ASP A 43 15.49 2.32 -7.09
CA ASP A 43 15.71 1.39 -5.96
C ASP A 43 14.59 1.52 -4.92
N CYS A 44 14.00 2.70 -4.79
CA CYS A 44 12.79 2.91 -3.98
C CYS A 44 11.59 2.16 -4.59
N VAL A 45 11.38 2.29 -5.90
CA VAL A 45 10.35 1.53 -6.63
C VAL A 45 10.59 0.02 -6.54
N THR A 46 11.84 -0.42 -6.64
CA THR A 46 12.19 -1.85 -6.48
C THR A 46 11.73 -2.36 -5.12
N ALA A 47 11.95 -1.57 -4.06
CA ALA A 47 11.53 -1.93 -2.72
C ALA A 47 10.00 -1.89 -2.54
N HIS A 48 9.34 -0.93 -3.18
CA HIS A 48 7.88 -0.86 -3.26
C HIS A 48 7.30 -2.15 -3.85
N GLU A 49 7.71 -2.52 -5.06
CA GLU A 49 7.21 -3.71 -5.76
C GLU A 49 7.62 -5.01 -5.06
N SER A 50 8.80 -5.05 -4.44
CA SER A 50 9.23 -6.19 -3.62
C SER A 50 8.33 -6.40 -2.40
N SER A 51 7.77 -5.33 -1.83
CA SER A 51 6.77 -5.43 -0.76
C SER A 51 5.51 -6.13 -1.27
N HIS A 52 5.02 -5.79 -2.47
CA HIS A 52 3.92 -6.51 -3.09
C HIS A 52 4.27 -7.98 -3.34
N MET A 53 5.46 -8.29 -3.87
CA MET A 53 5.87 -9.69 -4.05
C MET A 53 5.80 -10.49 -2.74
N ALA A 54 6.27 -9.91 -1.63
CA ALA A 54 6.22 -10.55 -0.32
C ALA A 54 4.78 -10.80 0.15
N ASP A 55 3.91 -9.78 0.02
CA ASP A 55 2.50 -9.88 0.40
C ASP A 55 1.76 -10.92 -0.43
N TRP A 56 2.04 -11.00 -1.74
CA TRP A 56 1.40 -11.95 -2.65
C TRP A 56 1.89 -13.36 -2.41
N LYS A 57 3.19 -13.57 -2.17
CA LYS A 57 3.74 -14.87 -1.78
C LYS A 57 3.18 -15.36 -0.46
N ALA A 58 3.01 -14.47 0.52
CA ALA A 58 2.42 -14.82 1.81
C ALA A 58 0.95 -15.19 1.67
N LYS A 59 0.18 -14.44 0.87
CA LYS A 59 -1.25 -14.67 0.67
C LYS A 59 -1.56 -15.86 -0.24
N TRP A 60 -0.77 -16.02 -1.30
CA TRP A 60 -0.90 -17.04 -2.33
C TRP A 60 0.46 -17.68 -2.65
N PRO A 61 0.94 -18.64 -1.83
CA PRO A 61 2.25 -19.27 -2.01
C PRO A 61 2.45 -19.92 -3.38
N THR A 62 1.36 -20.36 -4.02
CA THR A 62 1.32 -20.99 -5.34
C THR A 62 0.83 -20.04 -6.43
N GLY A 63 0.73 -18.72 -6.15
CA GLY A 63 0.04 -17.74 -6.98
C GLY A 63 0.52 -17.65 -8.44
N CYS A 64 1.80 -17.99 -8.68
CA CYS A 64 2.40 -18.03 -10.01
C CYS A 64 2.68 -19.44 -10.55
N GLN A 65 2.38 -20.51 -9.79
CA GLN A 65 2.60 -21.87 -10.25
C GLN A 65 1.73 -22.19 -11.47
N GLY A 66 2.37 -22.69 -12.53
CA GLY A 66 1.71 -23.00 -13.80
C GLY A 66 1.20 -21.77 -14.57
N LYS A 67 1.50 -20.54 -14.14
CA LYS A 67 1.12 -19.32 -14.85
C LYS A 67 2.19 -18.92 -15.88
N PRO A 68 1.80 -18.46 -17.08
CA PRO A 68 2.76 -17.98 -18.07
C PRO A 68 3.43 -16.69 -17.61
N LYS A 69 4.59 -16.39 -18.22
CA LYS A 69 5.27 -15.11 -18.01
C LYS A 69 4.34 -13.94 -18.35
N GLY A 70 4.35 -12.89 -17.53
CA GLY A 70 3.50 -11.70 -17.71
C GLY A 70 2.07 -11.85 -17.19
N TYR A 71 1.73 -12.97 -16.54
CA TYR A 71 0.43 -13.10 -15.88
C TYR A 71 0.34 -12.17 -14.66
N LEU A 72 -0.68 -11.29 -14.63
CA LEU A 72 -0.97 -10.45 -13.46
C LEU A 72 -1.57 -11.30 -12.35
N PRO A 73 -1.06 -11.19 -11.12
CA PRO A 73 -1.69 -11.84 -10.00
C PRO A 73 -2.97 -11.11 -9.59
N LYS A 74 -4.13 -11.67 -9.93
CA LYS A 74 -5.46 -11.10 -9.67
C LYS A 74 -6.15 -11.64 -8.39
N GLY A 75 -5.38 -12.26 -7.50
CA GLY A 75 -5.90 -12.89 -6.29
C GLY A 75 -6.75 -14.16 -6.51
N ASP A 76 -6.76 -14.69 -7.74
CA ASP A 76 -7.45 -15.93 -8.14
C ASP A 76 -6.46 -17.02 -8.61
N PRO A 77 -5.58 -17.56 -7.75
CA PRO A 77 -4.92 -18.81 -8.09
C PRO A 77 -5.93 -19.97 -8.10
N PRO A 78 -5.68 -21.01 -8.91
CA PRO A 78 -6.58 -22.18 -9.04
C PRO A 78 -6.80 -22.94 -7.72
N ASP A 79 -6.01 -22.65 -6.70
CA ASP A 79 -5.95 -23.39 -5.43
C ASP A 79 -6.69 -22.67 -4.29
N ASN A 80 -7.16 -21.42 -4.50
CA ASN A 80 -7.79 -20.62 -3.45
C ASN A 80 -8.84 -19.62 -3.98
N PRO A 81 -10.06 -20.08 -4.34
CA PRO A 81 -11.13 -19.22 -4.82
C PRO A 81 -11.90 -18.59 -3.64
N LEU A 82 -11.33 -17.68 -2.83
CA LEU A 82 -12.01 -17.26 -1.58
C LEU A 82 -11.68 -15.83 -1.12
N MET A 83 -11.73 -14.83 -2.01
CA MET A 83 -11.89 -13.45 -1.56
C MET A 83 -13.06 -12.80 -2.28
N THR A 84 -14.01 -12.31 -1.50
CA THR A 84 -14.99 -11.34 -1.96
C THR A 84 -14.26 -10.12 -2.53
N ALA A 85 -14.93 -9.36 -3.41
CA ALA A 85 -14.37 -8.11 -3.92
C ALA A 85 -13.98 -7.13 -2.79
N GLY A 86 -14.67 -7.19 -1.65
CA GLY A 86 -14.34 -6.39 -0.46
C GLY A 86 -13.02 -6.82 0.19
N GLU A 87 -12.81 -8.12 0.38
CA GLU A 87 -11.55 -8.65 0.93
C GLU A 87 -10.37 -8.38 0.00
N TYR A 88 -10.58 -8.49 -1.32
CA TYR A 88 -9.55 -8.14 -2.31
C TYR A 88 -9.16 -6.67 -2.24
N LYS A 89 -10.14 -5.77 -2.17
CA LYS A 89 -9.88 -4.34 -1.97
C LYS A 89 -9.15 -4.06 -0.65
N ALA A 90 -9.52 -4.75 0.43
CA ALA A 90 -8.86 -4.59 1.72
C ALA A 90 -7.40 -5.06 1.68
N PHE A 91 -7.14 -6.23 1.08
CA PHE A 91 -5.79 -6.74 0.86
C PHE A 91 -4.93 -5.77 0.05
N LEU A 92 -5.45 -5.30 -1.10
CA LEU A 92 -4.73 -4.31 -1.92
C LEU A 92 -4.41 -3.06 -1.11
N LYS A 93 -5.39 -2.51 -0.37
CA LYS A 93 -5.17 -1.31 0.45
C LYS A 93 -4.09 -1.49 1.50
N GLU A 94 -4.08 -2.62 2.20
CA GLU A 94 -3.08 -2.94 3.22
C GLU A 94 -1.68 -3.10 2.61
N SER A 95 -1.62 -3.80 1.47
CA SER A 95 -0.41 -3.99 0.68
C SER A 95 0.20 -2.66 0.19
N GLU A 96 -0.62 -1.80 -0.43
CA GLU A 96 -0.21 -0.50 -0.93
C GLU A 96 0.30 0.40 0.21
N CYS A 97 -0.36 0.36 1.37
CA CYS A 97 0.12 1.09 2.54
C CYS A 97 1.50 0.61 3.01
N ARG A 98 1.76 -0.70 3.04
CA ARG A 98 3.09 -1.24 3.36
C ARG A 98 4.13 -0.83 2.33
N ALA A 99 3.83 -1.01 1.05
CA ALA A 99 4.73 -0.70 -0.05
C ALA A 99 5.14 0.79 -0.03
N HIS A 100 4.17 1.71 0.04
CA HIS A 100 4.46 3.14 0.15
C HIS A 100 5.15 3.55 1.47
N THR A 101 4.97 2.79 2.54
CA THR A 101 5.71 3.03 3.79
C THR A 101 7.19 2.71 3.63
N VAL A 102 7.53 1.58 3.00
CA VAL A 102 8.92 1.18 2.72
C VAL A 102 9.55 2.12 1.70
N ASP A 103 8.81 2.46 0.65
CA ASP A 103 9.20 3.39 -0.40
C ASP A 103 9.56 4.77 0.15
N LEU A 104 8.67 5.37 0.97
CA LEU A 104 8.90 6.68 1.57
C LEU A 104 10.14 6.68 2.46
N ALA A 105 10.32 5.64 3.29
CA ALA A 105 11.48 5.55 4.15
C ALA A 105 12.80 5.48 3.37
N ARG A 106 12.80 4.82 2.20
CA ARG A 106 13.96 4.79 1.30
C ARG A 106 14.16 6.11 0.58
N ALA A 107 13.10 6.73 0.10
CA ALA A 107 13.13 8.03 -0.56
C ALA A 107 13.72 9.12 0.34
N GLU A 108 13.28 9.18 1.60
CA GLU A 108 13.78 10.14 2.60
C GLU A 108 15.26 9.89 2.98
N ALA A 109 15.78 8.69 2.72
CA ALA A 109 17.18 8.33 2.94
C ALA A 109 18.07 8.51 1.69
N LEU A 110 17.52 8.88 0.53
CA LEU A 110 18.31 9.06 -0.69
C LEU A 110 19.30 10.23 -0.56
N PRO A 111 20.56 10.07 -0.99
CA PRO A 111 21.51 11.17 -1.01
C PRO A 111 21.12 12.20 -2.08
N LYS A 112 20.99 13.46 -1.66
CA LYS A 112 20.68 14.60 -2.53
C LYS A 112 21.94 15.13 -3.22
N HIS A 113 22.47 14.36 -4.17
CA HIS A 113 23.59 14.79 -5.01
C HIS A 113 23.19 15.96 -5.93
N PRO A 114 24.14 16.81 -6.36
CA PRO A 114 23.88 17.87 -7.33
C PRO A 114 23.17 17.38 -8.59
N GLY A 115 22.03 18.01 -8.90
CA GLY A 115 21.18 17.67 -10.05
C GLY A 115 20.11 16.62 -9.77
N CYS A 116 20.00 16.14 -8.52
CA CYS A 116 18.98 15.17 -8.09
C CYS A 116 18.03 15.70 -7.01
N GLU A 117 18.28 16.89 -6.47
CA GLU A 117 17.56 17.43 -5.32
C GLU A 117 16.07 17.56 -5.60
N THR A 118 15.70 18.25 -6.68
CA THR A 118 14.29 18.41 -7.08
C THR A 118 13.63 17.07 -7.40
N THR A 119 14.32 16.17 -8.11
CA THR A 119 13.79 14.84 -8.43
C THR A 119 13.48 14.03 -7.17
N ILE A 120 14.38 14.04 -6.18
CA ILE A 120 14.19 13.34 -4.91
C ILE A 120 13.08 14.01 -4.10
N ASP A 121 13.03 15.34 -4.03
CA ASP A 121 11.98 16.06 -3.29
C ASP A 121 10.58 15.86 -3.88
N ASP A 122 10.46 15.89 -5.21
CA ASP A 122 9.21 15.59 -5.91
C ASP A 122 8.79 14.12 -5.68
N TYR A 123 9.74 13.19 -5.70
CA TYR A 123 9.49 11.78 -5.43
C TYR A 123 9.01 11.55 -3.98
N ILE A 124 9.67 12.17 -2.99
CA ILE A 124 9.26 12.11 -1.58
C ILE A 124 7.84 12.67 -1.42
N LYS A 125 7.55 13.81 -2.04
CA LYS A 125 6.21 14.44 -1.99
C LYS A 125 5.14 13.50 -2.56
N LEU A 126 5.37 12.97 -3.76
CA LEU A 126 4.48 12.01 -4.42
C LEU A 126 4.23 10.79 -3.53
N THR A 127 5.31 10.20 -2.99
CA THR A 127 5.21 8.99 -2.16
C THR A 127 4.48 9.25 -0.84
N ARG A 128 4.64 10.44 -0.25
CA ARG A 128 3.91 10.85 0.95
C ARG A 128 2.41 11.00 0.68
N GLU A 129 2.04 11.60 -0.45
CA GLU A 129 0.65 11.74 -0.89
C GLU A 129 0.01 10.37 -1.15
N GLN A 130 0.72 9.47 -1.85
CA GLN A 130 0.27 8.10 -2.08
C GLN A 130 0.10 7.31 -0.78
N LYS A 131 1.10 7.36 0.11
CA LYS A 131 1.00 6.73 1.43
C LYS A 131 -0.23 7.22 2.20
N ALA A 132 -0.49 8.53 2.20
CA ALA A 132 -1.65 9.10 2.89
C ALA A 132 -2.99 8.63 2.29
N ASN A 133 -3.04 8.39 0.98
CA ASN A 133 -4.23 7.87 0.30
C ASN A 133 -4.50 6.38 0.63
N TRP A 134 -3.44 5.57 0.67
CA TRP A 134 -3.56 4.13 0.84
C TRP A 134 -3.59 3.68 2.30
N CYS A 135 -2.77 4.29 3.16
CA CYS A 135 -2.81 4.00 4.58
C CYS A 135 -4.09 4.56 5.18
N PRO A 136 -4.88 3.75 5.91
CA PRO A 136 -6.03 4.25 6.64
C PRO A 136 -5.56 5.40 7.53
N GLY A 137 -6.13 6.59 7.32
CA GLY A 137 -5.76 7.75 8.07
C GLY A 137 -6.01 7.52 9.55
N LEU A 138 -5.05 7.97 10.37
CA LEU A 138 -5.34 8.92 11.43
C LEU A 138 -6.02 10.18 10.83
N SER A 139 -7.10 10.01 10.07
CA SER A 139 -7.85 11.10 9.45
C SER A 139 -8.72 11.71 10.54
N GLY A 140 -8.18 12.71 11.22
CA GLY A 140 -8.95 13.85 11.77
C GLY A 140 -10.22 13.54 12.58
N GLY A 141 -10.24 12.48 13.39
CA GLY A 141 -11.46 12.10 14.10
C GLY A 141 -11.29 10.98 15.13
N ALA A 142 -10.23 10.98 15.93
CA ALA A 142 -10.15 10.18 17.15
C ALA A 142 -9.11 10.74 18.14
N ILE A 143 -9.35 11.95 18.65
CA ILE A 143 -9.18 12.13 20.10
C ILE A 143 -10.48 11.62 20.72
N ALA A 144 -10.71 10.32 20.62
CA ALA A 144 -11.70 9.64 21.44
C ALA A 144 -10.90 9.12 22.63
N GLY A 145 -11.01 9.85 23.74
CA GLY A 145 -10.46 9.43 25.01
C GLY A 145 -10.92 8.02 25.32
N ILE A 146 -9.98 7.08 25.26
CA ILE A 146 -10.11 5.78 25.88
C ILE A 146 -8.96 5.71 26.89
N VAL A 147 -9.16 6.41 28.00
CA VAL A 147 -8.67 5.93 29.28
C VAL A 147 -9.61 4.79 29.68
N LEU A 148 -9.34 3.59 29.14
CA LEU A 148 -9.69 2.35 29.84
C LEU A 148 -8.47 2.08 30.72
N GLY A 149 -8.51 2.47 31.99
CA GLY A 149 -9.23 1.63 32.95
C GLY A 149 -8.32 0.51 33.46
N ALA A 150 -7.05 0.81 33.78
CA ALA A 150 -6.33 0.05 34.78
C ALA A 150 -6.85 0.48 36.15
N LEU A 151 -7.85 -0.24 36.65
CA LEU A 151 -8.22 -0.23 38.05
C LEU A 151 -7.00 -0.65 38.88
N ALA A 152 -6.27 0.33 39.42
CA ALA A 152 -5.78 0.35 40.81
C ALA A 152 -4.88 1.58 41.05
N GLY A 153 -5.42 2.57 41.77
CA GLY A 153 -4.59 3.45 42.61
C GLY A 153 -4.37 4.90 42.13
N ALA A 154 -5.13 5.80 42.77
CA ALA A 154 -4.78 7.17 43.12
C ALA A 154 -5.03 8.34 42.13
N ALA A 155 -5.87 9.26 42.62
CA ALA A 155 -5.83 10.73 42.51
C ALA A 155 -6.38 11.44 41.25
N ALA A 156 -7.65 11.84 41.38
CA ALA A 156 -8.35 13.08 41.00
C ALA A 156 -7.72 14.19 40.11
N ILE A 157 -8.66 14.99 39.57
CA ILE A 157 -8.61 16.35 38.99
C ILE A 157 -8.58 16.34 37.45
N GLY A 158 -9.49 16.96 36.69
CA GLY A 158 -10.55 17.92 36.97
C GLY A 158 -11.29 18.28 35.68
N LEU A 159 -12.50 18.80 35.85
CA LEU A 159 -13.54 19.11 34.86
C LEU A 159 -13.13 20.11 33.76
N GLY A 160 -13.80 20.03 32.60
CA GLY A 160 -13.82 21.09 31.59
C GLY A 160 -14.82 20.82 30.46
N ILE A 161 -16.11 21.01 30.72
CA ILE A 161 -17.20 20.99 29.74
C ILE A 161 -17.21 22.34 29.00
N ALA A 162 -17.17 22.33 27.66
CA ALA A 162 -17.49 23.51 26.85
C ALA A 162 -18.74 23.22 26.01
N ALA A 163 -19.84 23.88 26.36
CA ALA A 163 -21.12 23.87 25.66
C ALA A 163 -21.06 24.73 24.39
N ILE A 164 -21.75 24.31 23.33
CA ILE A 164 -22.18 25.19 22.24
C ILE A 164 -23.70 25.11 22.18
N ALA A 165 -24.33 26.26 22.44
CA ALA A 165 -25.77 26.49 22.39
C ALA A 165 -26.21 26.73 20.94
N ASN A 166 -27.35 26.14 20.56
CA ASN A 166 -28.10 26.53 19.36
C ASN A 166 -28.98 27.75 19.67
N ALA A 167 -28.97 28.74 18.79
CA ALA A 167 -29.85 29.89 18.84
C ALA A 167 -31.23 29.59 18.20
N LEU A 168 -32.27 30.16 18.81
CA LEU A 168 -33.44 30.70 18.12
C LEU A 168 -33.09 32.11 17.63
#